data_AF-A0A0Q9Q6K2-F1
#
_entry.id   AF-A0A0Q9Q6K2-F1
#
_cell.length_a   1.000
_cell.length_b   1.000
_cell.length_c   1.000
_cell.angle_alpha   90.00
_cell.angle_beta   90.00
_cell.angle_gamma   90.00
#
_symmetry.space_group_name_H-M   'P 1'
#
loop_
_entity.id
_entity.type
_entity.pdbx_description
1 polymer ?
#
loop_
_entity_poly.entity_id
_entity_poly.type
_entity_poly.pdbx_seq_one_letter_code
_entity_poly.pdbx_strand_id
1 'polypeptide(L)'
;MSTTSSAAFAAVIGGIAGASLAAHRGVRTAAGAALVGATGLGASEAVARARQHEGEIPPLWQRIAVSAALAAPLGWISEKVTAASPRMVGAATGAAVGVMGLRPQKVAMGPVVGFGVGEVLARRHASAAVVASSSVLVYRSLSALVFREAQVSLLAERVRAADLPFVVPRPARTRYVGTTYVRDLAKELGGDYVADAPDAGIVASLDALTGPELDPDQVDPLVREFYEHTTRFALDIVPQWRLWVRPGYLLYRTLVARPFGQASIPMNQREAQRGIHSRIDTVTGIDGVVSVRGWVRSFADDDEPIMLGIYTTYTHGDTGYVSVGFPVPEGSFTATLLPRPRADRGLSLTSRAHDGQAGHYLTYIDTAADELTALAMHGFEEQLDVHVDNGALRAEHAFWIFGFPFLTLHYRIARKPAA
;
A
#
# COMPACT_ATOMS: atom_id res chain seq x y z
N MET A 1 -14.33 -18.47 14.37
CA MET A 1 -15.46 -19.40 14.08
C MET A 1 -15.00 -20.82 14.34
N SER A 2 -15.83 -21.66 14.95
CA SER A 2 -15.50 -23.09 15.08
C SER A 2 -15.41 -23.75 13.70
N THR A 3 -14.56 -24.78 13.56
CA THR A 3 -14.36 -25.54 12.31
C THR A 3 -15.68 -26.07 11.74
N THR A 4 -16.58 -26.54 12.61
CA THR A 4 -17.93 -27.00 12.25
C THR A 4 -18.80 -25.89 11.65
N SER A 5 -18.71 -24.67 12.18
CA SER A 5 -19.46 -23.51 11.67
C SER A 5 -18.96 -23.07 10.28
N SER A 6 -17.65 -23.13 10.04
CA SER A 6 -17.04 -22.83 8.74
C SER A 6 -17.45 -23.87 7.67
N ALA A 7 -17.38 -25.16 8.01
CA ALA A 7 -17.74 -26.23 7.08
C ALA A 7 -19.23 -26.22 6.71
N ALA A 8 -20.12 -25.92 7.68
CA ALA A 8 -21.54 -25.74 7.42
C ALA A 8 -21.80 -24.56 6.47
N PHE A 9 -21.13 -23.42 6.69
CA PHE A 9 -21.24 -22.26 5.80
C PHE A 9 -20.78 -22.58 4.37
N ALA A 10 -19.64 -23.27 4.23
CA ALA A 10 -19.15 -23.74 2.93
C ALA A 10 -20.13 -24.72 2.26
N ALA A 11 -20.74 -25.63 3.01
CA ALA A 11 -21.76 -26.54 2.48
C ALA A 11 -22.99 -25.80 1.95
N VAL A 12 -23.45 -24.74 2.63
CA VAL A 12 -24.56 -23.90 2.15
C VAL A 12 -24.20 -23.22 0.83
N ILE A 13 -23.02 -22.61 0.73
CA ILE A 13 -22.54 -21.99 -0.51
C ILE A 13 -22.49 -23.03 -1.64
N GLY A 14 -21.92 -24.21 -1.36
CA GLY A 14 -21.80 -25.28 -2.33
C GLY A 14 -23.15 -25.79 -2.82
N GLY A 15 -24.14 -25.92 -1.93
CA GLY A 15 -25.48 -26.35 -2.27
C GLY A 15 -26.21 -25.35 -3.16
N ILE A 16 -26.13 -24.06 -2.83
CA ILE A 16 -26.70 -22.98 -3.66
C ILE A 16 -26.05 -22.99 -5.05
N ALA A 17 -24.71 -23.07 -5.11
CA ALA A 17 -23.98 -23.11 -6.37
C ALA A 17 -24.38 -24.31 -7.22
N GLY A 18 -24.43 -25.51 -6.63
CA GLY A 18 -24.84 -26.74 -7.31
C GLY A 18 -26.26 -26.64 -7.90
N ALA A 19 -27.21 -26.12 -7.11
CA ALA A 19 -28.56 -25.87 -7.59
C ALA A 19 -28.59 -24.89 -8.78
N SER A 20 -27.87 -23.77 -8.67
CA SER A 20 -27.81 -22.74 -9.73
C SER A 20 -27.20 -23.26 -11.04
N LEU A 21 -26.15 -24.07 -10.97
CA LEU A 21 -25.50 -24.66 -12.15
C LEU A 21 -26.44 -25.62 -12.90
N ALA A 22 -27.25 -26.38 -12.18
CA ALA A 22 -28.13 -27.41 -12.75
C ALA A 22 -29.60 -26.98 -12.93
N ALA A 23 -29.96 -25.74 -12.57
CA ALA A 23 -31.33 -25.25 -12.57
C ALA A 23 -32.06 -25.43 -13.93
N HIS A 24 -31.34 -25.28 -15.04
CA HIS A 24 -31.87 -25.45 -16.40
C HIS A 24 -32.27 -26.91 -16.74
N ARG A 25 -31.87 -27.89 -15.92
CA ARG A 25 -32.11 -29.34 -16.13
C ARG A 25 -33.24 -29.91 -15.27
N GLY A 26 -34.06 -29.03 -14.67
CA GLY A 26 -35.21 -29.41 -13.85
C GLY A 26 -34.89 -29.64 -12.37
N VAL A 27 -35.95 -29.67 -11.55
CA VAL A 27 -35.88 -29.62 -10.08
C VAL A 27 -35.13 -30.80 -9.47
N ARG A 28 -35.33 -32.02 -9.99
CA ARG A 28 -34.66 -33.23 -9.47
C ARG A 28 -33.14 -33.17 -9.67
N THR A 29 -32.71 -32.76 -10.86
CA THR A 29 -31.29 -32.59 -11.19
C THR A 29 -30.66 -31.47 -10.35
N ALA A 30 -31.38 -30.36 -10.15
CA ALA A 30 -30.93 -29.26 -9.32
C ALA A 30 -30.78 -29.65 -7.85
N ALA A 31 -31.71 -30.43 -7.29
CA ALA A 31 -31.62 -30.95 -5.93
C ALA A 31 -30.42 -31.92 -5.76
N GLY A 32 -30.20 -32.81 -6.73
CA GLY A 32 -29.03 -33.69 -6.73
C GLY A 32 -27.71 -32.91 -6.81
N ALA A 33 -27.64 -31.91 -7.69
CA ALA A 33 -26.46 -31.05 -7.80
C ALA A 33 -26.23 -30.20 -6.55
N ALA A 34 -27.28 -29.77 -5.85
CA ALA A 34 -27.19 -29.08 -4.57
C ALA A 34 -26.56 -29.97 -3.49
N LEU A 35 -26.98 -31.23 -3.39
CA LEU A 35 -26.39 -32.18 -2.45
C LEU A 35 -24.89 -32.40 -2.76
N VAL A 36 -24.55 -32.64 -4.03
CA VAL A 36 -23.16 -32.83 -4.47
C VAL A 36 -22.32 -31.58 -4.17
N GLY A 37 -22.84 -30.39 -4.47
CA GLY A 37 -22.15 -29.12 -4.19
C GLY A 37 -21.95 -28.88 -2.69
N ALA A 38 -22.97 -29.17 -1.87
CA ALA A 38 -22.90 -29.01 -0.42
C ALA A 38 -21.88 -29.97 0.21
N THR A 39 -21.94 -31.25 -0.16
CA THR A 39 -20.97 -32.25 0.30
C THR A 39 -19.56 -31.91 -0.17
N GLY A 40 -19.39 -31.54 -1.44
CA GLY A 40 -18.09 -31.20 -2.02
C GLY A 40 -17.45 -30.01 -1.33
N LEU A 41 -18.15 -28.88 -1.25
CA LEU A 41 -17.58 -27.65 -0.66
C LEU A 41 -17.44 -27.76 0.87
N GLY A 42 -18.39 -28.43 1.55
CA GLY A 42 -18.29 -28.71 2.98
C GLY A 42 -17.11 -29.61 3.35
N ALA A 43 -16.92 -30.72 2.62
CA ALA A 43 -15.77 -31.62 2.84
C ALA A 43 -14.44 -30.92 2.52
N SER A 44 -14.42 -30.13 1.45
CA SER A 44 -13.23 -29.35 1.07
C SER A 44 -12.84 -28.33 2.15
N GLU A 45 -13.81 -27.67 2.79
CA GLU A 45 -13.57 -26.75 3.89
C GLU A 45 -13.07 -27.49 5.14
N ALA A 46 -13.66 -28.65 5.46
CA ALA A 46 -13.20 -29.48 6.57
C ALA A 46 -11.74 -29.91 6.40
N VAL A 47 -11.35 -30.34 5.18
CA VAL A 47 -9.96 -30.69 4.86
C VAL A 47 -9.04 -29.47 4.94
N ALA A 48 -9.50 -28.32 4.43
CA ALA A 48 -8.75 -27.07 4.48
C ALA A 48 -8.46 -26.66 5.93
N ARG A 49 -9.46 -26.71 6.83
CA ARG A 49 -9.31 -26.37 8.24
C ARG A 49 -8.50 -27.38 9.03
N ALA A 50 -8.60 -28.66 8.72
CA ALA A 50 -7.82 -29.69 9.39
C ALA A 50 -6.30 -29.56 9.17
N ARG A 51 -5.88 -28.87 8.10
CA ARG A 51 -4.47 -28.64 7.75
C ARG A 51 -3.97 -27.24 8.06
N GLN A 52 -4.82 -26.38 8.62
CA GLN A 52 -4.56 -24.96 8.78
C GLN A 52 -4.08 -24.68 10.20
N HIS A 53 -3.04 -23.85 10.35
CA HIS A 53 -2.59 -23.39 11.66
C HIS A 53 -3.44 -22.21 12.16
N GLU A 54 -3.36 -21.95 13.47
CA GLU A 54 -4.04 -20.81 14.08
C GLU A 54 -3.54 -19.49 13.45
N GLY A 55 -4.46 -18.57 13.16
CA GLY A 55 -4.15 -17.28 12.51
C GLY A 55 -3.98 -17.35 10.98
N GLU A 56 -3.82 -18.52 10.37
CA GLU A 56 -3.69 -18.62 8.91
C GLU A 56 -5.02 -18.31 8.18
N ILE A 57 -4.91 -17.90 6.92
CA ILE A 57 -6.06 -17.82 6.00
C ILE A 57 -6.26 -19.15 5.28
N PRO A 58 -7.50 -19.49 4.83
CA PRO A 58 -7.73 -20.76 4.15
C PRO A 58 -6.82 -20.92 2.92
N PRO A 59 -6.42 -22.16 2.58
CA PRO A 59 -5.52 -22.42 1.46
C PRO A 59 -6.11 -21.91 0.15
N LEU A 60 -5.22 -21.54 -0.78
CA LEU A 60 -5.60 -20.84 -2.01
C LEU A 60 -6.63 -21.60 -2.84
N TRP A 61 -6.47 -22.92 -3.00
CA TRP A 61 -7.39 -23.75 -3.77
C TRP A 61 -8.81 -23.71 -3.19
N GLN A 62 -8.95 -23.66 -1.87
CA GLN A 62 -10.25 -23.58 -1.21
C GLN A 62 -10.90 -22.21 -1.43
N ARG A 63 -10.11 -21.13 -1.30
CA ARG A 63 -10.57 -19.77 -1.60
C ARG A 63 -11.03 -19.61 -3.04
N ILE A 64 -10.36 -20.27 -3.99
CA ILE A 64 -10.76 -20.30 -5.40
C ILE A 64 -12.08 -21.04 -5.57
N ALA A 65 -12.22 -22.23 -4.96
CA ALA A 65 -13.45 -23.04 -5.03
C ALA A 65 -14.66 -22.29 -4.49
N VAL A 66 -14.54 -21.69 -3.29
CA VAL A 66 -15.61 -20.88 -2.68
C VAL A 66 -15.97 -19.67 -3.55
N SER A 67 -14.97 -18.96 -4.10
CA SER A 67 -15.23 -17.81 -4.99
C SER A 67 -15.96 -18.22 -6.26
N ALA A 68 -15.58 -19.35 -6.87
CA ALA A 68 -16.24 -19.87 -8.06
C ALA A 68 -17.68 -20.32 -7.76
N ALA A 69 -17.90 -20.93 -6.59
CA ALA A 69 -19.24 -21.32 -6.14
C ALA A 69 -20.16 -20.10 -5.93
N LEU A 70 -19.65 -19.04 -5.30
CA LEU A 70 -20.40 -17.79 -5.09
C LEU A 70 -20.79 -17.09 -6.40
N ALA A 71 -20.02 -17.26 -7.47
CA ALA A 71 -20.34 -16.68 -8.78
C ALA A 71 -21.48 -17.40 -9.52
N ALA A 72 -21.72 -18.68 -9.24
CA ALA A 72 -22.78 -19.47 -9.90
C ALA A 72 -24.20 -18.90 -9.72
N PRO A 73 -24.68 -18.57 -8.49
CA PRO A 73 -26.00 -17.98 -8.31
C PRO A 73 -26.11 -16.59 -8.94
N LEU A 74 -25.03 -15.79 -8.92
CA LEU A 74 -25.01 -14.47 -9.58
C LEU A 74 -25.18 -14.61 -11.10
N GLY A 75 -24.50 -15.58 -11.71
CA GLY A 75 -24.69 -15.91 -13.13
C GLY A 75 -26.13 -16.36 -13.42
N TRP A 76 -26.70 -17.23 -12.59
CA TRP A 76 -28.09 -17.67 -12.74
C TRP A 76 -29.11 -16.52 -12.63
N ILE A 77 -28.93 -15.60 -11.67
CA ILE A 77 -29.77 -14.41 -11.53
C ILE A 77 -29.61 -13.52 -12.77
N SER A 78 -28.39 -13.31 -13.25
CA SER A 78 -28.12 -12.47 -14.42
C SER A 78 -28.84 -12.97 -15.68
N GLU A 79 -28.97 -14.29 -15.85
CA GLU A 79 -29.70 -14.91 -16.96
C GLU A 79 -31.20 -14.59 -16.93
N LYS A 80 -31.78 -14.42 -15.74
CA LYS A 80 -33.20 -14.08 -15.58
C LYS A 80 -33.50 -12.60 -15.78
N VAL A 81 -32.53 -11.75 -15.45
CA VAL A 81 -32.71 -10.29 -15.44
C VAL A 81 -32.19 -9.66 -16.74
N THR A 82 -31.30 -10.33 -17.46
CA THR A 82 -30.64 -9.80 -18.66
C THR A 82 -30.69 -10.79 -19.81
N ALA A 83 -30.76 -10.28 -21.05
CA ALA A 83 -30.56 -11.07 -22.27
C ALA A 83 -29.07 -11.16 -22.67
N ALA A 84 -28.16 -11.09 -21.69
CA ALA A 84 -26.73 -11.02 -21.94
C ALA A 84 -26.20 -12.33 -22.52
N SER A 85 -25.42 -12.23 -23.60
CA SER A 85 -24.75 -13.41 -24.18
C SER A 85 -23.73 -14.01 -23.20
N PRO A 86 -23.40 -15.32 -23.31
CA PRO A 86 -22.35 -15.94 -22.50
C PRO A 86 -21.01 -15.17 -22.53
N ARG A 87 -20.65 -14.55 -23.66
CA ARG A 87 -19.47 -13.70 -23.80
C ARG A 87 -19.52 -12.48 -22.87
N MET A 88 -20.68 -11.81 -22.82
CA MET A 88 -20.90 -10.64 -21.98
C MET A 88 -20.91 -11.01 -20.50
N VAL A 89 -21.57 -12.11 -20.13
CA VAL A 89 -21.57 -12.62 -18.74
C VAL A 89 -20.15 -12.95 -18.30
N GLY A 90 -19.39 -13.65 -19.15
CA GLY A 90 -17.98 -13.97 -18.92
C GLY A 90 -17.13 -12.71 -18.75
N ALA A 91 -17.20 -11.77 -19.69
CA ALA A 91 -16.43 -10.52 -19.62
C ALA A 91 -16.77 -9.68 -18.38
N ALA A 92 -18.06 -9.54 -18.03
CA ALA A 92 -18.50 -8.80 -16.86
C ALA A 92 -18.06 -9.47 -15.55
N THR A 93 -18.17 -10.80 -15.46
CA THR A 93 -17.69 -11.57 -14.31
C THR A 93 -16.18 -11.45 -14.17
N GLY A 94 -15.46 -11.56 -15.28
CA GLY A 94 -14.02 -11.37 -15.36
C GLY A 94 -13.61 -9.96 -14.92
N ALA A 95 -14.32 -8.92 -15.36
CA ALA A 95 -14.10 -7.54 -14.92
C ALA A 95 -14.28 -7.38 -13.41
N ALA A 96 -15.36 -7.93 -12.85
CA ALA A 96 -15.66 -7.84 -11.42
C ALA A 96 -14.55 -8.49 -10.57
N VAL A 97 -14.10 -9.70 -10.93
CA VAL A 97 -13.01 -10.38 -10.20
C VAL A 97 -11.63 -9.77 -10.52
N GLY A 98 -11.48 -9.18 -11.70
CA GLY A 98 -10.35 -8.34 -12.10
C GLY A 98 -10.12 -7.19 -11.12
N VAL A 99 -11.14 -6.36 -10.90
CA VAL A 99 -11.12 -5.19 -10.01
C VAL A 99 -10.74 -5.57 -8.58
N MET A 100 -11.25 -6.70 -8.07
CA MET A 100 -10.89 -7.19 -6.73
C MET A 100 -9.40 -7.60 -6.60
N GLY A 101 -8.68 -7.79 -7.70
CA GLY A 101 -7.27 -8.17 -7.71
C GLY A 101 -6.29 -7.04 -7.38
N LEU A 102 -6.76 -5.78 -7.29
CA LEU A 102 -6.03 -4.53 -7.01
C LEU A 102 -4.88 -4.16 -7.97
N ARG A 103 -4.25 -5.12 -8.65
CA ARG A 103 -3.18 -4.86 -9.63
C ARG A 103 -3.74 -4.49 -11.01
N PRO A 104 -3.21 -3.47 -11.70
CA PRO A 104 -3.64 -3.10 -13.06
C PRO A 104 -3.61 -4.28 -14.03
N GLN A 105 -2.59 -5.14 -13.98
CA GLN A 105 -2.50 -6.33 -14.84
C GLN A 105 -3.64 -7.32 -14.57
N LYS A 106 -4.02 -7.50 -13.30
CA LYS A 106 -5.14 -8.36 -12.89
C LYS A 106 -6.48 -7.79 -13.33
N VAL A 107 -6.66 -6.47 -13.18
CA VAL A 107 -7.84 -5.75 -13.67
C VAL A 107 -8.01 -5.90 -15.18
N ALA A 108 -6.93 -5.68 -15.94
CA ALA A 108 -6.96 -5.79 -17.41
C ALA A 108 -7.15 -7.23 -17.90
N MET A 109 -6.55 -8.21 -17.22
CA MET A 109 -6.67 -9.63 -17.57
C MET A 109 -8.10 -10.15 -17.34
N GLY A 110 -8.81 -9.63 -16.33
CA GLY A 110 -10.15 -10.08 -15.94
C GLY A 110 -11.13 -10.20 -17.11
N PRO A 111 -11.48 -9.09 -17.79
CA PRO A 111 -12.42 -9.09 -18.91
C PRO A 111 -11.98 -10.00 -20.06
N VAL A 112 -10.67 -10.06 -20.37
CA VAL A 112 -10.11 -10.86 -21.47
C VAL A 112 -10.29 -12.36 -21.19
N VAL A 113 -9.88 -12.80 -19.99
CA VAL A 113 -10.05 -14.20 -19.56
C VAL A 113 -11.53 -14.56 -19.50
N GLY A 114 -12.34 -13.68 -18.90
CA GLY A 114 -13.79 -13.88 -18.80
C GLY A 114 -14.47 -14.00 -20.17
N PHE A 115 -14.11 -13.14 -21.13
CA PHE A 115 -14.61 -13.21 -22.50
C PHE A 115 -14.22 -14.54 -23.17
N GLY A 116 -12.95 -14.95 -23.04
CA GLY A 116 -12.46 -16.22 -23.60
C GLY A 116 -13.19 -17.44 -23.03
N VAL A 117 -13.43 -17.46 -21.72
CA VAL A 117 -14.24 -18.52 -21.07
C VAL A 117 -15.68 -18.49 -21.59
N GLY A 118 -16.29 -17.31 -21.68
CA GLY A 118 -17.62 -17.12 -22.24
C GLY A 118 -17.74 -17.61 -23.69
N GLU A 119 -16.73 -17.36 -24.53
CA GLU A 119 -16.67 -17.83 -25.92
C GLU A 119 -16.60 -19.36 -26.01
N VAL A 120 -15.74 -20.01 -25.23
CA VAL A 120 -15.60 -21.47 -25.21
C VAL A 120 -16.90 -22.14 -24.73
N LEU A 121 -17.53 -21.57 -23.70
CA LEU A 121 -18.74 -22.11 -23.11
C LEU A 121 -20.01 -21.80 -23.92
N ALA A 122 -20.02 -20.71 -24.70
CA ALA A 122 -21.09 -20.42 -25.66
C ALA A 122 -21.23 -21.55 -26.69
N ARG A 123 -20.09 -22.08 -27.19
CA ARG A 123 -20.07 -23.21 -28.14
C ARG A 123 -20.62 -24.51 -27.56
N ARG A 124 -20.74 -24.61 -26.23
CA ARG A 124 -21.29 -25.76 -25.50
C ARG A 124 -22.70 -25.50 -24.96
N HIS A 125 -23.33 -24.38 -25.35
CA HIS A 125 -24.65 -23.96 -24.85
C HIS A 125 -24.73 -23.97 -23.31
N ALA A 126 -23.65 -23.55 -22.64
CA ALA A 126 -23.62 -23.49 -21.18
C ALA A 126 -24.49 -22.36 -20.64
N SER A 127 -25.12 -22.57 -19.48
CA SER A 127 -25.88 -21.52 -18.78
C SER A 127 -24.98 -20.41 -18.25
N ALA A 128 -25.56 -19.24 -17.96
CA ALA A 128 -24.80 -18.11 -17.42
C ALA A 128 -24.18 -18.42 -16.05
N ALA A 129 -24.82 -19.28 -15.25
CA ALA A 129 -24.27 -19.80 -13.99
C ALA A 129 -22.93 -20.53 -14.19
N VAL A 130 -22.87 -21.41 -15.21
CA VAL A 130 -21.65 -22.16 -15.55
C VAL A 130 -20.57 -21.20 -16.06
N VAL A 131 -20.95 -20.23 -16.88
CA VAL A 131 -20.03 -19.22 -17.42
C VAL A 131 -19.43 -18.37 -16.31
N ALA A 132 -20.24 -17.82 -15.41
CA ALA A 132 -19.77 -16.99 -14.30
C ALA A 132 -18.84 -17.78 -13.37
N SER A 133 -19.27 -18.96 -12.93
CA SER A 133 -18.46 -19.84 -12.06
C SER A 133 -17.13 -20.23 -12.69
N SER A 134 -17.14 -20.64 -13.96
CA SER A 134 -15.93 -21.01 -14.70
C SER A 134 -15.02 -19.82 -14.93
N SER A 135 -15.57 -18.62 -15.19
CA SER A 135 -14.79 -17.41 -15.39
C SER A 135 -14.02 -17.04 -14.13
N VAL A 136 -14.66 -17.10 -12.95
CA VAL A 136 -13.99 -16.87 -11.66
C VAL A 136 -12.93 -17.94 -11.38
N LEU A 137 -13.24 -19.22 -11.62
CA LEU A 137 -12.31 -20.33 -11.42
C LEU A 137 -11.05 -20.14 -12.29
N VAL A 138 -11.23 -20.00 -13.60
CA VAL A 138 -10.12 -19.85 -14.56
C VAL A 138 -9.33 -18.58 -14.29
N TYR A 139 -10.00 -17.44 -14.08
CA TYR A 139 -9.31 -16.18 -13.77
C TYR A 139 -8.49 -16.29 -12.48
N ARG A 140 -9.05 -16.82 -11.39
CA ARG A 140 -8.31 -16.90 -10.12
C ARG A 140 -7.17 -17.91 -10.18
N SER A 141 -7.34 -19.02 -10.90
CA SER A 141 -6.26 -20.00 -11.13
C SER A 141 -5.14 -19.41 -11.99
N LEU A 142 -5.46 -18.75 -13.10
CA LEU A 142 -4.47 -18.06 -13.92
C LEU A 142 -3.77 -16.94 -13.13
N SER A 143 -4.54 -16.16 -12.37
CA SER A 143 -4.02 -15.08 -11.53
C SER A 143 -3.04 -15.60 -10.48
N ALA A 144 -3.34 -16.75 -9.86
CA ALA A 144 -2.45 -17.41 -8.91
C ALA A 144 -1.16 -17.93 -9.57
N LEU A 145 -1.26 -18.45 -10.80
CA LEU A 145 -0.11 -19.01 -11.53
C LEU A 145 0.83 -17.92 -12.06
N VAL A 146 0.26 -16.84 -12.59
CA VAL A 146 0.96 -15.73 -13.26
C VAL A 146 1.49 -14.71 -12.25
N PHE A 147 0.71 -14.38 -11.20
CA PHE A 147 1.07 -13.34 -10.22
C PHE A 147 1.36 -13.97 -8.85
N ARG A 148 2.53 -14.63 -8.75
CA ARG A 148 2.93 -15.42 -7.58
C ARG A 148 3.39 -14.58 -6.39
N GLU A 149 4.03 -13.45 -6.64
CA GLU A 149 4.58 -12.59 -5.59
C GLU A 149 3.45 -11.92 -4.80
N ALA A 150 3.55 -11.80 -3.49
CA ALA A 150 2.59 -10.99 -2.72
C ALA A 150 2.82 -9.49 -3.01
N GLN A 151 1.78 -8.66 -3.00
CA GLN A 151 1.96 -7.18 -2.98
C GLN A 151 1.75 -6.60 -1.60
N VAL A 152 0.99 -7.33 -0.79
CA VAL A 152 0.80 -7.06 0.63
C VAL A 152 0.95 -8.40 1.31
N SER A 153 1.80 -8.48 2.32
CA SER A 153 1.93 -9.66 3.18
C SER A 153 1.89 -9.23 4.64
N LEU A 154 1.25 -10.04 5.48
CA LEU A 154 1.43 -9.94 6.92
C LEU A 154 2.91 -10.25 7.20
N LEU A 155 3.63 -9.26 7.71
CA LEU A 155 5.05 -9.37 8.03
C LEU A 155 5.22 -9.89 9.46
N ALA A 156 4.48 -9.29 10.38
CA ALA A 156 4.50 -9.64 11.79
C ALA A 156 3.15 -9.30 12.42
N GLU A 157 2.78 -10.05 13.45
CA GLU A 157 1.56 -9.83 14.22
C GLU A 157 1.94 -9.75 15.70
N ARG A 158 1.45 -8.69 16.38
CA ARG A 158 1.61 -8.49 17.83
C ARG A 158 3.07 -8.63 18.31
N VAL A 159 3.97 -7.92 17.64
CA VAL A 159 5.39 -7.84 18.00
C VAL A 159 5.70 -6.50 18.64
N ARG A 160 6.82 -6.38 19.35
CA ARG A 160 7.24 -5.08 19.89
C ARG A 160 7.87 -4.25 18.80
N ALA A 161 7.82 -2.92 18.95
CA ALA A 161 8.45 -2.01 17.99
C ALA A 161 9.96 -2.24 17.82
N ALA A 162 10.66 -2.60 18.90
CA ALA A 162 12.10 -2.87 18.87
C ALA A 162 12.47 -4.07 17.99
N ASP A 163 11.55 -5.00 17.74
CA ASP A 163 11.77 -6.17 16.89
C ASP A 163 11.67 -5.82 15.39
N LEU A 164 11.16 -4.62 15.05
CA LEU A 164 11.02 -4.10 13.68
C LEU A 164 11.59 -2.67 13.58
N PRO A 165 12.92 -2.49 13.70
CA PRO A 165 13.55 -1.17 13.80
C PRO A 165 13.40 -0.31 12.53
N PHE A 166 13.05 -0.93 11.40
CA PHE A 166 12.73 -0.23 10.15
C PHE A 166 11.39 0.49 10.20
N VAL A 167 10.46 0.11 11.07
CA VAL A 167 9.16 0.78 11.23
C VAL A 167 9.29 1.99 12.16
N VAL A 168 8.56 3.08 11.86
CA VAL A 168 8.46 4.25 12.73
C VAL A 168 7.09 4.23 13.43
N PRO A 169 6.99 3.73 14.68
CA PRO A 169 5.72 3.45 15.35
C PRO A 169 5.13 4.70 16.01
N ARG A 170 4.79 5.71 15.20
CA ARG A 170 4.24 6.99 15.67
C ARG A 170 2.81 7.18 15.15
N PRO A 171 1.79 6.60 15.83
CA PRO A 171 0.42 6.69 15.35
C PRO A 171 -0.19 8.07 15.58
N ALA A 172 -1.24 8.38 14.83
CA ALA A 172 -2.11 9.49 15.14
C ALA A 172 -3.23 9.03 16.10
N ARG A 173 -3.48 9.84 17.14
CA ARG A 173 -4.59 9.63 18.11
C ARG A 173 -5.92 10.14 17.60
N THR A 174 -5.88 10.98 16.56
CA THR A 174 -7.03 11.60 15.93
C THR A 174 -7.22 11.05 14.53
N ARG A 175 -8.44 11.13 14.02
CA ARG A 175 -8.75 10.78 12.64
C ARG A 175 -8.01 11.65 11.63
N TYR A 176 -7.72 12.89 11.99
CA TYR A 176 -7.07 13.88 11.13
C TYR A 176 -5.69 14.23 11.68
N VAL A 177 -4.66 14.11 10.83
CA VAL A 177 -3.28 14.48 11.15
C VAL A 177 -3.03 15.90 10.68
N GLY A 178 -3.13 16.85 11.61
CA GLY A 178 -2.90 18.26 11.36
C GLY A 178 -1.44 18.67 11.54
N THR A 179 -1.15 19.94 11.25
CA THR A 179 0.18 20.56 11.44
C THR A 179 0.61 20.65 12.91
N THR A 180 -0.27 20.34 13.87
CA THR A 180 0.00 20.29 15.31
C THR A 180 0.47 18.93 15.81
N TYR A 181 0.48 17.90 14.97
CA TYR A 181 0.77 16.52 15.39
C TYR A 181 2.07 16.39 16.20
N VAL A 182 3.16 17.01 15.77
CA VAL A 182 4.48 16.92 16.45
C VAL A 182 4.41 17.50 17.87
N ARG A 183 3.64 18.59 18.06
CA ARG A 183 3.41 19.19 19.37
C ARG A 183 2.64 18.24 20.29
N ASP A 184 1.64 17.55 19.77
CA ASP A 184 0.84 16.61 20.55
C ASP A 184 1.65 15.36 20.88
N LEU A 185 2.48 14.89 19.95
CA LEU A 185 3.45 13.83 20.19
C LEU A 185 4.47 14.22 21.27
N ALA A 186 4.95 15.45 21.30
CA ALA A 186 5.86 15.93 22.33
C ALA A 186 5.26 15.81 23.75
N LYS A 187 3.98 16.15 23.90
CA LYS A 187 3.25 16.00 25.18
C LYS A 187 3.15 14.54 25.60
N GLU A 188 2.90 13.63 24.65
CA GLU A 188 2.84 12.19 24.91
C GLU A 188 4.21 11.63 25.35
N LEU A 189 5.29 12.13 24.75
CA LEU A 189 6.66 11.71 25.07
C LEU A 189 7.25 12.43 26.29
N GLY A 190 6.58 13.47 26.82
CA GLY A 190 7.13 14.34 27.86
C GLY A 190 8.37 15.11 27.42
N GLY A 191 8.52 15.36 26.11
CA GLY A 191 9.66 16.07 25.53
C GLY A 191 9.39 17.56 25.28
N ASP A 192 10.46 18.33 25.07
CA ASP A 192 10.36 19.75 24.73
C ASP A 192 10.11 19.94 23.23
N TYR A 193 9.14 20.76 22.86
CA TYR A 193 8.72 20.97 21.48
C TYR A 193 9.22 22.30 20.94
N VAL A 194 9.94 22.24 19.82
CA VAL A 194 10.36 23.42 19.07
C VAL A 194 9.75 23.38 17.67
N ALA A 195 8.88 24.35 17.38
CA ALA A 195 8.34 24.57 16.05
C ALA A 195 9.37 25.26 15.15
N ASP A 196 9.42 24.88 13.87
CA ASP A 196 10.35 25.46 12.87
C ASP A 196 11.78 25.64 13.42
N ALA A 197 12.32 24.53 13.91
CA ALA A 197 13.59 24.50 14.63
C ALA A 197 14.72 25.08 13.74
N PRO A 198 15.45 26.10 14.24
CA PRO A 198 16.51 26.70 13.46
C PRO A 198 17.60 25.67 13.19
N ASP A 199 18.13 25.70 11.98
CA ASP A 199 19.26 24.88 11.55
C ASP A 199 19.07 23.35 11.63
N ALA A 200 17.82 22.87 11.72
CA ALA A 200 17.50 21.45 11.74
C ALA A 200 17.52 20.79 10.33
N GLY A 201 17.89 19.52 10.29
CA GLY A 201 17.76 18.64 9.13
C GLY A 201 16.82 17.46 9.37
N ILE A 202 16.52 16.73 8.29
CA ILE A 202 15.74 15.49 8.35
C ILE A 202 16.53 14.35 9.01
N VAL A 203 17.85 14.39 8.96
CA VAL A 203 18.74 13.50 9.71
C VAL A 203 19.66 14.33 10.61
N ALA A 204 20.17 13.72 11.68
CA ALA A 204 21.11 14.40 12.59
C ALA A 204 22.51 14.53 11.96
N SER A 205 22.96 13.47 11.29
CA SER A 205 24.20 13.41 10.53
C SER A 205 24.02 12.38 9.41
N LEU A 206 24.60 12.65 8.25
CA LEU A 206 24.64 11.70 7.14
C LEU A 206 25.53 10.50 7.46
N ASP A 207 26.42 10.61 8.45
CA ASP A 207 27.31 9.52 8.88
C ASP A 207 26.52 8.32 9.42
N ALA A 208 25.30 8.54 9.92
CA ALA A 208 24.38 7.49 10.33
C ALA A 208 23.92 6.58 9.17
N LEU A 209 24.10 7.03 7.93
CA LEU A 209 23.75 6.31 6.70
C LEU A 209 24.94 5.56 6.09
N THR A 210 26.10 5.56 6.76
CA THR A 210 27.27 4.81 6.30
C THR A 210 26.93 3.34 6.09
N GLY A 211 27.48 2.75 5.03
CA GLY A 211 27.38 1.32 4.78
C GLY A 211 28.36 0.84 3.73
N PRO A 212 28.34 -0.47 3.40
CA PRO A 212 29.27 -1.06 2.43
C PRO A 212 29.22 -0.40 1.04
N GLU A 213 28.04 0.10 0.65
CA GLU A 213 27.83 0.77 -0.63
C GLU A 213 27.97 2.29 -0.55
N LEU A 214 27.82 2.91 0.64
CA LEU A 214 27.82 4.36 0.80
C LEU A 214 28.88 4.82 1.80
N ASP A 215 29.82 5.63 1.31
CA ASP A 215 30.69 6.49 2.10
C ASP A 215 30.14 7.93 2.10
N PRO A 216 29.60 8.44 3.22
CA PRO A 216 29.05 9.79 3.32
C PRO A 216 30.05 10.90 2.98
N ASP A 217 31.35 10.69 3.12
CA ASP A 217 32.39 11.68 2.78
C ASP A 217 32.53 11.89 1.26
N GLN A 218 32.06 10.94 0.45
CA GLN A 218 32.05 11.06 -1.01
C GLN A 218 30.84 11.85 -1.52
N VAL A 219 29.81 12.04 -0.71
CA VAL A 219 28.60 12.79 -1.08
C VAL A 219 28.97 14.27 -1.26
N ASP A 220 28.34 14.92 -2.25
CA ASP A 220 28.53 16.35 -2.48
C ASP A 220 28.19 17.15 -1.21
N PRO A 221 29.04 18.09 -0.75
CA PRO A 221 28.80 18.85 0.47
C PRO A 221 27.45 19.59 0.51
N LEU A 222 26.93 20.05 -0.63
CA LEU A 222 25.64 20.72 -0.70
C LEU A 222 24.48 19.74 -0.51
N VAL A 223 24.63 18.50 -0.98
CA VAL A 223 23.67 17.41 -0.73
C VAL A 223 23.70 17.03 0.75
N ARG A 224 24.90 16.86 1.33
CA ARG A 224 25.06 16.57 2.77
C ARG A 224 24.40 17.65 3.63
N GLU A 225 24.70 18.92 3.35
CA GLU A 225 24.10 20.05 4.04
C GLU A 225 22.57 20.06 3.93
N PHE A 226 21.99 19.69 2.79
CA PHE A 226 20.54 19.62 2.65
C PHE A 226 19.90 18.58 3.57
N TYR A 227 20.53 17.42 3.75
CA TYR A 227 20.00 16.39 4.65
C TYR A 227 20.17 16.76 6.13
N GLU A 228 21.30 17.37 6.49
CA GLU A 228 21.66 17.73 7.87
C GLU A 228 21.06 19.08 8.33
N HIS A 229 20.77 19.98 7.38
CA HIS A 229 20.28 21.34 7.64
C HIS A 229 19.17 21.76 6.66
N THR A 230 18.20 20.88 6.46
CA THR A 230 17.08 21.06 5.52
C THR A 230 16.34 22.39 5.70
N THR A 231 16.23 22.94 6.93
CA THR A 231 15.54 24.22 7.18
C THR A 231 16.21 25.42 6.50
N ARG A 232 17.50 25.32 6.12
CA ARG A 232 18.22 26.33 5.31
C ARG A 232 17.73 26.41 3.87
N PHE A 233 16.93 25.45 3.41
CA PHE A 233 16.50 25.35 2.02
C PHE A 233 14.99 25.56 1.87
N ALA A 234 14.61 26.20 0.77
CA ALA A 234 13.25 26.25 0.26
C ALA A 234 13.08 25.21 -0.85
N LEU A 235 11.96 24.50 -0.84
CA LEU A 235 11.66 23.45 -1.80
C LEU A 235 10.44 23.84 -2.64
N ASP A 236 10.62 23.84 -3.95
CA ASP A 236 9.52 23.92 -4.92
C ASP A 236 9.33 22.54 -5.58
N ILE A 237 8.08 22.14 -5.81
CA ILE A 237 7.71 20.79 -6.23
C ILE A 237 6.85 20.86 -7.48
N VAL A 238 7.31 20.21 -8.55
CA VAL A 238 6.55 20.03 -9.78
C VAL A 238 6.13 18.57 -9.91
N PRO A 239 4.85 18.24 -9.66
CA PRO A 239 4.36 16.87 -9.76
C PRO A 239 4.10 16.47 -11.22
N GLN A 240 4.62 15.31 -11.62
CA GLN A 240 4.40 14.69 -12.92
C GLN A 240 3.64 13.36 -12.76
N TRP A 241 2.32 13.44 -12.83
CA TRP A 241 1.42 12.28 -12.78
C TRP A 241 1.29 11.58 -14.12
N ARG A 242 1.32 10.24 -14.13
CA ARG A 242 0.89 9.46 -15.30
C ARG A 242 -0.63 9.56 -15.48
N LEU A 243 -1.06 9.68 -16.74
CA LEU A 243 -2.45 9.91 -17.11
C LEU A 243 -3.42 8.83 -16.58
N TRP A 244 -2.98 7.57 -16.56
CA TRP A 244 -3.81 6.44 -16.15
C TRP A 244 -4.17 6.43 -14.66
N VAL A 245 -3.42 7.14 -13.80
CA VAL A 245 -3.64 7.17 -12.33
C VAL A 245 -4.54 8.31 -11.88
N ARG A 246 -4.60 9.41 -12.65
CA ARG A 246 -5.34 10.62 -12.30
C ARG A 246 -6.77 10.38 -11.78
N PRO A 247 -7.65 9.60 -12.45
CA PRO A 247 -9.02 9.41 -11.97
C PRO A 247 -9.09 8.65 -10.64
N GLY A 248 -8.27 7.60 -10.47
CA GLY A 248 -8.21 6.83 -9.24
C GLY A 248 -7.66 7.66 -8.07
N TYR A 249 -6.65 8.49 -8.34
CA TYR A 249 -6.08 9.37 -7.32
C TYR A 249 -7.05 10.47 -6.87
N LEU A 250 -7.90 11.02 -7.74
CA LEU A 250 -8.95 11.98 -7.30
C LEU A 250 -9.88 11.35 -6.27
N LEU A 251 -10.27 10.09 -6.50
CA LEU A 251 -11.14 9.36 -5.58
C LEU A 251 -10.42 9.08 -4.26
N TYR A 252 -9.18 8.57 -4.32
CA TYR A 252 -8.33 8.35 -3.15
C TYR A 252 -8.13 9.65 -2.35
N ARG A 253 -7.80 10.75 -3.02
CA ARG A 253 -7.55 12.04 -2.39
C ARG A 253 -8.77 12.53 -1.61
N THR A 254 -9.96 12.39 -2.21
CA THR A 254 -11.21 12.88 -1.63
C THR A 254 -11.69 11.99 -0.47
N LEU A 255 -11.56 10.67 -0.60
CA LEU A 255 -12.11 9.72 0.37
C LEU A 255 -11.14 9.32 1.48
N VAL A 256 -9.83 9.46 1.23
CA VAL A 256 -8.76 8.92 2.09
C VAL A 256 -7.79 10.03 2.49
N ALA A 257 -7.08 10.64 1.53
CA ALA A 257 -5.97 11.54 1.83
C ALA A 257 -6.41 12.78 2.64
N ARG A 258 -7.41 13.52 2.14
CA ARG A 258 -7.92 14.73 2.81
C ARG A 258 -8.57 14.45 4.17
N PRO A 259 -9.46 13.45 4.31
CA PRO A 259 -10.01 13.11 5.63
C PRO A 259 -8.96 12.70 6.67
N PHE A 260 -7.82 12.14 6.24
CA PHE A 260 -6.73 11.75 7.14
C PHE A 260 -5.67 12.84 7.34
N GLY A 261 -5.60 13.87 6.49
CA GLY A 261 -4.56 14.91 6.56
C GLY A 261 -3.18 14.43 6.09
N GLN A 262 -3.12 13.36 5.29
CA GLN A 262 -1.88 12.75 4.83
C GLN A 262 -1.90 12.48 3.32
N ALA A 263 -0.72 12.50 2.69
CA ALA A 263 -0.50 12.15 1.28
C ALA A 263 -1.39 12.92 0.28
N SER A 264 -1.74 14.18 0.57
CA SER A 264 -2.51 15.07 -0.32
C SER A 264 -1.57 15.78 -1.31
N ILE A 265 -0.86 15.00 -2.13
CA ILE A 265 0.08 15.53 -3.13
C ILE A 265 -0.70 16.36 -4.19
N PRO A 266 -0.22 17.57 -4.54
CA PRO A 266 -0.83 18.40 -5.57
C PRO A 266 -0.96 17.69 -6.92
N MET A 267 -2.11 17.88 -7.57
CA MET A 267 -2.43 17.25 -8.87
C MET A 267 -2.24 18.18 -10.06
N ASN A 268 -2.36 19.49 -9.83
CA ASN A 268 -2.37 20.49 -10.88
C ASN A 268 -1.32 21.56 -10.62
N GLN A 269 -0.79 22.16 -11.69
CA GLN A 269 0.14 23.29 -11.60
C GLN A 269 -0.42 24.46 -10.76
N ARG A 270 -1.74 24.69 -10.79
CA ARG A 270 -2.39 25.72 -9.95
C ARG A 270 -2.30 25.42 -8.45
N GLU A 271 -2.31 24.15 -8.05
CA GLU A 271 -2.12 23.77 -6.64
C GLU A 271 -0.65 23.84 -6.25
N ALA A 272 0.28 23.51 -7.16
CA ALA A 272 1.71 23.75 -6.95
C ALA A 272 2.02 25.25 -6.77
N GLN A 273 1.24 26.12 -7.44
CA GLN A 273 1.35 27.58 -7.33
C GLN A 273 0.79 28.15 -6.02
N ARG A 274 0.05 27.39 -5.19
CA ARG A 274 -0.41 27.86 -3.87
C ARG A 274 0.75 28.13 -2.90
N GLY A 275 1.96 27.67 -3.23
CA GLY A 275 3.11 27.72 -2.35
C GLY A 275 3.01 26.63 -1.27
N ILE A 276 4.16 26.12 -0.85
CA ILE A 276 4.27 25.10 0.19
C ILE A 276 5.03 25.71 1.36
N HIS A 277 4.39 25.77 2.52
CA HIS A 277 5.09 26.04 3.76
C HIS A 277 5.73 24.73 4.24
N SER A 278 7.05 24.75 4.42
CA SER A 278 7.85 23.59 4.80
C SER A 278 8.70 23.96 6.01
N ARG A 279 8.47 23.26 7.11
CA ARG A 279 9.21 23.45 8.37
C ARG A 279 9.58 22.11 9.01
N ILE A 280 10.62 22.12 9.83
CA ILE A 280 10.99 20.97 10.66
C ILE A 280 10.66 21.32 12.10
N ASP A 281 9.75 20.55 12.68
CA ASP A 281 9.45 20.60 14.09
C ASP A 281 10.29 19.52 14.79
N THR A 282 10.86 19.84 15.96
CA THR A 282 11.67 18.89 16.73
C THR A 282 11.08 18.63 18.10
N VAL A 283 11.33 17.42 18.60
CA VAL A 283 11.08 17.07 20.00
C VAL A 283 12.39 16.64 20.64
N THR A 284 12.77 17.34 21.71
CA THR A 284 13.98 17.05 22.48
C THR A 284 13.60 16.21 23.70
N GLY A 285 14.30 15.10 23.90
CA GLY A 285 14.13 14.25 25.07
C GLY A 285 14.61 14.93 26.35
N ILE A 286 14.38 14.29 27.49
CA ILE A 286 14.84 14.76 28.81
C ILE A 286 16.38 14.76 28.89
N ASP A 287 17.03 13.95 28.06
CA ASP A 287 18.49 13.89 27.88
C ASP A 287 19.07 15.06 27.07
N GLY A 288 18.22 15.96 26.57
CA GLY A 288 18.63 17.10 25.74
C GLY A 288 18.93 16.74 24.29
N VAL A 289 18.70 15.49 23.87
CA VAL A 289 18.93 15.04 22.49
C VAL A 289 17.63 15.11 21.69
N VAL A 290 17.70 15.60 20.45
CA VAL A 290 16.55 15.62 19.54
C VAL A 290 16.16 14.19 19.19
N SER A 291 15.06 13.73 19.79
CA SER A 291 14.53 12.37 19.66
C SER A 291 13.55 12.22 18.49
N VAL A 292 12.92 13.31 18.06
CA VAL A 292 11.97 13.32 16.93
C VAL A 292 12.26 14.50 16.01
N ARG A 293 12.30 14.24 14.70
CA ARG A 293 12.34 15.23 13.63
C ARG A 293 11.10 15.06 12.76
N GLY A 294 10.15 15.98 12.89
CA GLY A 294 8.92 15.98 12.11
C GLY A 294 8.99 17.00 10.97
N TRP A 295 9.03 16.52 9.73
CA TRP A 295 8.94 17.40 8.57
C TRP A 295 7.47 17.65 8.25
N VAL A 296 7.02 18.88 8.49
CA VAL A 296 5.64 19.31 8.25
C VAL A 296 5.57 20.12 6.95
N ARG A 297 4.69 19.72 6.03
CA ARG A 297 4.37 20.46 4.82
C ARG A 297 2.88 20.77 4.75
N SER A 298 2.55 22.03 4.51
CA SER A 298 1.18 22.52 4.33
C SER A 298 1.09 23.51 3.17
N PHE A 299 -0.12 23.73 2.65
CA PHE A 299 -0.36 24.80 1.68
C PHE A 299 -0.19 26.17 2.35
N ALA A 300 0.46 27.10 1.67
CA ALA A 300 0.82 28.39 2.26
C ALA A 300 -0.36 29.34 2.49
N ASP A 301 -1.50 29.11 1.83
CA ASP A 301 -2.69 29.97 1.88
C ASP A 301 -3.65 29.62 3.03
N ASP A 302 -3.84 28.34 3.36
CA ASP A 302 -4.81 27.88 4.37
C ASP A 302 -4.24 26.92 5.43
N ASP A 303 -2.94 26.64 5.41
CA ASP A 303 -2.25 25.66 6.27
C ASP A 303 -2.86 24.23 6.17
N GLU A 304 -3.60 23.91 5.10
CA GLU A 304 -4.08 22.53 4.83
C GLU A 304 -2.85 21.61 4.71
N PRO A 305 -2.72 20.56 5.55
CA PRO A 305 -1.57 19.68 5.57
C PRO A 305 -1.50 18.89 4.27
N ILE A 306 -0.32 18.91 3.65
CA ILE A 306 0.01 18.12 2.47
C ILE A 306 0.52 16.75 2.93
N MET A 307 1.52 16.77 3.82
CA MET A 307 2.18 15.58 4.33
C MET A 307 3.00 15.93 5.58
N LEU A 308 2.99 15.01 6.55
CA LEU A 308 3.85 15.07 7.72
C LEU A 308 4.58 13.73 7.87
N GLY A 309 5.91 13.79 7.92
CA GLY A 309 6.77 12.62 8.09
C GLY A 309 7.68 12.75 9.32
N ILE A 310 7.76 11.70 10.12
CA ILE A 310 8.72 11.57 11.22
C ILE A 310 9.94 10.81 10.72
N TYR A 311 11.09 11.48 10.64
CA TYR A 311 12.33 10.89 10.17
C TYR A 311 13.13 10.31 11.31
N THR A 312 13.66 9.11 11.08
CA THR A 312 14.62 8.45 11.94
C THR A 312 15.69 7.76 11.09
N THR A 313 16.84 7.51 11.70
CA THR A 313 17.90 6.69 11.13
C THR A 313 18.17 5.51 12.04
N TYR A 314 18.49 4.37 11.47
CA TYR A 314 18.92 3.21 12.24
C TYR A 314 19.91 2.39 11.42
N THR A 315 20.67 1.54 12.10
CA THR A 315 21.67 0.67 11.47
C THR A 315 21.24 -0.78 11.63
N HIS A 316 21.34 -1.55 10.55
CA HIS A 316 21.19 -3.00 10.56
C HIS A 316 22.43 -3.65 9.95
N GLY A 317 23.13 -4.46 10.75
CA GLY A 317 24.46 -4.93 10.37
C GLY A 317 25.45 -3.77 10.29
N ASP A 318 26.07 -3.60 9.13
CA ASP A 318 26.98 -2.49 8.80
C ASP A 318 26.32 -1.39 7.95
N THR A 319 25.01 -1.50 7.69
CA THR A 319 24.30 -0.63 6.75
C THR A 319 23.35 0.31 7.49
N GLY A 320 23.52 1.62 7.29
CA GLY A 320 22.60 2.66 7.75
C GLY A 320 21.39 2.84 6.83
N TYR A 321 20.24 3.11 7.43
CA TYR A 321 18.97 3.35 6.73
C TYR A 321 18.32 4.64 7.24
N VAL A 322 17.49 5.23 6.39
CA VAL A 322 16.57 6.29 6.79
C VAL A 322 15.14 5.77 6.71
N SER A 323 14.38 5.91 7.78
CA SER A 323 12.96 5.59 7.82
C SER A 323 12.15 6.85 8.05
N VAL A 324 11.07 6.99 7.30
CA VAL A 324 10.07 8.04 7.49
C VAL A 324 8.72 7.43 7.83
N GLY A 325 8.20 7.75 9.01
CA GLY A 325 6.86 7.37 9.45
C GLY A 325 5.86 8.45 9.09
N PHE A 326 4.80 8.07 8.38
CA PHE A 326 3.62 8.90 8.11
C PHE A 326 2.51 8.44 9.07
N PRO A 327 2.24 9.21 10.14
CA PRO A 327 1.19 8.87 11.10
C PRO A 327 -0.16 8.73 10.41
N VAL A 328 -0.90 7.69 10.74
CA VAL A 328 -2.31 7.50 10.37
C VAL A 328 -3.11 7.14 11.64
N PRO A 329 -4.45 7.21 11.63
CA PRO A 329 -5.23 6.86 12.81
C PRO A 329 -4.92 5.45 13.29
N GLU A 330 -4.51 5.31 14.56
CA GLU A 330 -4.14 4.03 15.20
C GLU A 330 -2.99 3.26 14.49
N GLY A 331 -2.21 3.93 13.65
CA GLY A 331 -1.17 3.25 12.89
C GLY A 331 -0.13 4.17 12.27
N SER A 332 0.80 3.59 11.53
CA SER A 332 1.84 4.33 10.81
C SER A 332 2.04 3.70 9.44
N PHE A 333 2.16 4.53 8.41
CA PHE A 333 2.68 4.10 7.12
C PHE A 333 4.16 4.50 7.09
N THR A 334 5.07 3.53 7.14
CA THR A 334 6.52 3.80 7.14
C THR A 334 7.11 3.50 5.77
N ALA A 335 8.00 4.37 5.29
CA ALA A 335 8.92 4.06 4.21
C ALA A 335 10.35 4.00 4.75
N THR A 336 11.02 2.87 4.52
CA THR A 336 12.42 2.64 4.89
C THR A 336 13.25 2.60 3.62
N LEU A 337 14.28 3.45 3.56
CA LEU A 337 15.05 3.67 2.36
C LEU A 337 16.50 3.30 2.58
N LEU A 338 17.02 2.50 1.65
CA LEU A 338 18.43 2.17 1.53
C LEU A 338 19.14 3.34 0.82
N PRO A 339 20.18 3.93 1.43
CA PRO A 339 21.01 4.92 0.77
C PRO A 339 21.97 4.27 -0.23
N ARG A 340 22.14 4.89 -1.40
CA ARG A 340 23.09 4.48 -2.44
C ARG A 340 23.83 5.68 -3.01
N PRO A 341 25.13 5.53 -3.31
CA PRO A 341 25.90 6.58 -3.95
C PRO A 341 25.43 6.77 -5.39
N ARG A 342 25.66 7.97 -5.92
CA ARG A 342 25.48 8.27 -7.33
C ARG A 342 26.81 8.67 -7.97
N ALA A 343 26.93 8.45 -9.28
CA ALA A 343 28.14 8.80 -10.03
C ALA A 343 28.44 10.32 -10.02
N ASP A 344 27.41 11.15 -9.85
CA ASP A 344 27.48 12.61 -9.75
C ASP A 344 27.73 13.10 -8.32
N ARG A 345 28.14 12.20 -7.40
CA ARG A 345 28.28 12.46 -5.96
C ARG A 345 26.97 12.87 -5.27
N GLY A 346 25.82 12.71 -5.93
CA GLY A 346 24.52 12.78 -5.28
C GLY A 346 24.23 11.58 -4.37
N LEU A 347 23.06 11.61 -3.76
CA LEU A 347 22.55 10.54 -2.91
C LEU A 347 21.23 10.01 -3.48
N SER A 348 21.11 8.69 -3.59
CA SER A 348 19.84 8.02 -3.88
C SER A 348 19.33 7.36 -2.60
N LEU A 349 18.07 7.57 -2.25
CA LEU A 349 17.37 6.87 -1.18
C LEU A 349 16.29 6.01 -1.84
N THR A 350 16.35 4.69 -1.70
CA THR A 350 15.43 3.80 -2.41
C THR A 350 14.81 2.74 -1.52
N SER A 351 13.52 2.47 -1.72
CA SER A 351 12.84 1.31 -1.16
C SER A 351 12.94 0.08 -2.09
N ARG A 352 13.61 0.20 -3.25
CA ARG A 352 13.71 -0.82 -4.29
C ARG A 352 14.91 -1.73 -4.04
N ALA A 353 14.97 -2.26 -2.83
CA ALA A 353 15.94 -3.26 -2.42
C ALA A 353 15.21 -4.47 -1.84
N HIS A 354 15.88 -5.63 -1.87
CA HIS A 354 15.34 -6.90 -1.39
C HIS A 354 16.18 -7.44 -0.23
N ASP A 355 16.55 -6.55 0.70
CA ASP A 355 17.35 -6.82 1.90
C ASP A 355 16.48 -7.16 3.14
N GLY A 356 15.15 -7.08 2.99
CA GLY A 356 14.19 -7.30 4.07
C GLY A 356 14.02 -6.10 5.02
N GLN A 357 14.76 -5.01 4.80
CA GLN A 357 14.74 -3.79 5.60
C GLN A 357 14.11 -2.62 4.85
N ALA A 358 14.55 -2.38 3.61
CA ALA A 358 14.04 -1.30 2.78
C ALA A 358 12.69 -1.70 2.18
N GLY A 359 11.73 -0.77 2.21
CA GLY A 359 10.37 -1.06 1.79
C GLY A 359 9.34 -0.14 2.41
N HIS A 360 8.07 -0.47 2.19
CA HIS A 360 6.94 0.22 2.77
C HIS A 360 6.16 -0.69 3.70
N TYR A 361 5.74 -0.14 4.84
CA TYR A 361 5.12 -0.89 5.91
C TYR A 361 3.89 -0.15 6.41
N LEU A 362 2.74 -0.82 6.45
CA LEU A 362 1.55 -0.32 7.13
C LEU A 362 1.42 -1.05 8.46
N THR A 363 1.49 -0.31 9.56
CA THR A 363 1.43 -0.89 10.90
C THR A 363 0.21 -0.40 11.66
N TYR A 364 -0.54 -1.33 12.24
CA TYR A 364 -1.46 -1.05 13.33
C TYR A 364 -0.69 -1.08 14.65
N ILE A 365 -0.95 -0.12 15.53
CA ILE A 365 -0.18 0.07 16.76
C ILE A 365 -1.14 0.06 17.96
N ASP A 366 -1.04 -0.96 18.79
CA ASP A 366 -1.69 -1.01 20.10
C ASP A 366 -0.75 -0.43 21.16
N THR A 367 -0.96 0.85 21.47
CA THR A 367 -0.11 1.55 22.43
C THR A 367 -0.40 1.19 23.88
N ALA A 368 -1.53 0.52 24.18
CA ALA A 368 -1.80 0.04 25.53
C ALA A 368 -1.04 -1.25 25.81
N ALA A 369 -0.91 -2.11 24.81
CA ALA A 369 -0.14 -3.36 24.88
C ALA A 369 1.35 -3.19 24.53
N ASP A 370 1.74 -2.06 23.95
CA ASP A 370 3.07 -1.83 23.34
C ASP A 370 3.41 -2.86 22.25
N GLU A 371 2.38 -3.22 21.48
CA GLU A 371 2.44 -4.20 20.39
C GLU A 371 2.08 -3.55 19.05
N LEU A 372 2.65 -4.06 17.97
CA LEU A 372 2.31 -3.67 16.62
C LEU A 372 2.12 -4.87 15.70
N THR A 373 1.24 -4.70 14.73
CA THR A 373 1.01 -5.65 13.63
C THR A 373 1.37 -4.97 12.32
N ALA A 374 2.28 -5.56 11.55
CA ALA A 374 2.87 -4.95 10.38
C ALA A 374 2.50 -5.69 9.09
N LEU A 375 2.09 -4.93 8.08
CA LEU A 375 1.91 -5.37 6.71
C LEU A 375 3.05 -4.81 5.85
N ALA A 376 3.78 -5.68 5.16
CA ALA A 376 4.75 -5.25 4.15
C ALA A 376 4.01 -4.99 2.82
N MET A 377 4.24 -3.80 2.25
CA MET A 377 3.56 -3.27 1.07
C MET A 377 4.48 -3.36 -0.16
N HIS A 378 4.89 -4.57 -0.54
CA HIS A 378 5.77 -4.87 -1.69
C HIS A 378 5.32 -4.25 -3.02
N GLY A 379 4.02 -3.99 -3.15
CA GLY A 379 3.47 -3.34 -4.32
C GLY A 379 3.75 -1.85 -4.41
N PHE A 380 4.33 -1.21 -3.39
CA PHE A 380 4.62 0.22 -3.38
C PHE A 380 6.13 0.43 -3.22
N GLU A 381 6.68 1.23 -4.11
CA GLU A 381 8.12 1.45 -4.20
C GLU A 381 8.41 2.93 -4.45
N GLU A 382 9.52 3.42 -3.91
CA GLU A 382 9.98 4.79 -4.13
C GLU A 382 11.50 4.87 -4.29
N GLN A 383 11.92 5.95 -4.94
CA GLN A 383 13.31 6.33 -5.10
C GLN A 383 13.40 7.86 -5.12
N LEU A 384 14.20 8.41 -4.23
CA LEU A 384 14.52 9.83 -4.14
C LEU A 384 15.99 10.02 -4.52
N ASP A 385 16.23 10.68 -5.63
CA ASP A 385 17.56 11.03 -6.13
C ASP A 385 17.84 12.50 -5.88
N VAL A 386 18.77 12.84 -4.99
CA VAL A 386 19.20 14.22 -4.71
C VAL A 386 20.61 14.42 -5.26
N HIS A 387 20.81 15.48 -6.05
CA HIS A 387 22.08 15.77 -6.69
C HIS A 387 22.25 17.26 -6.98
N VAL A 388 23.47 17.66 -7.34
CA VAL A 388 23.78 19.02 -7.78
C VAL A 388 23.83 19.05 -9.30
N ASP A 389 23.05 19.93 -9.91
CA ASP A 389 23.07 20.20 -11.34
C ASP A 389 23.31 21.69 -11.57
N ASN A 390 24.38 22.02 -12.31
CA ASN A 390 24.79 23.40 -12.59
C ASN A 390 24.88 24.29 -11.33
N GLY A 391 25.39 23.74 -10.21
CA GLY A 391 25.52 24.42 -8.93
C GLY A 391 24.21 24.62 -8.15
N ALA A 392 23.09 24.09 -8.65
CA ALA A 392 21.80 24.12 -7.98
C ALA A 392 21.41 22.72 -7.49
N LEU A 393 20.84 22.64 -6.30
CA LEU A 393 20.38 21.37 -5.74
C LEU A 393 19.04 20.96 -6.39
N ARG A 394 18.99 19.73 -6.89
CA ARG A 394 17.83 19.12 -7.54
C ARG A 394 17.49 17.83 -6.84
N ALA A 395 16.20 17.49 -6.85
CA ALA A 395 15.81 16.13 -6.52
C ALA A 395 14.73 15.60 -7.46
N GLU A 396 14.78 14.30 -7.73
CA GLU A 396 13.72 13.58 -8.42
C GLU A 396 13.22 12.48 -7.49
N HIS A 397 11.92 12.49 -7.19
CA HIS A 397 11.30 11.46 -6.35
C HIS A 397 10.28 10.69 -7.18
N ALA A 398 10.65 9.48 -7.56
CA ALA A 398 9.82 8.61 -8.36
C ALA A 398 9.12 7.56 -7.49
N PHE A 399 7.86 7.30 -7.81
CA PHE A 399 7.01 6.32 -7.14
C PHE A 399 6.46 5.30 -8.13
N TRP A 400 6.47 4.05 -7.72
CA TRP A 400 5.91 2.93 -8.46
C TRP A 400 4.82 2.24 -7.66
N ILE A 401 3.83 1.75 -8.38
CA ILE A 401 2.82 0.86 -7.84
C ILE A 401 2.75 -0.39 -8.71
N PHE A 402 2.95 -1.55 -8.10
CA PHE A 402 3.01 -2.86 -8.74
C PHE A 402 4.02 -2.93 -9.90
N GLY A 403 5.16 -2.25 -9.72
CA GLY A 403 6.24 -2.13 -10.72
C GLY A 403 6.03 -1.06 -11.80
N PHE A 404 4.88 -0.36 -11.82
CA PHE A 404 4.64 0.71 -12.79
C PHE A 404 4.87 2.09 -12.18
N PRO A 405 5.69 2.96 -12.83
CA PRO A 405 5.85 4.32 -12.38
C PRO A 405 4.52 5.04 -12.52
N PHE A 406 4.07 5.74 -11.48
CA PHE A 406 2.80 6.50 -11.53
C PHE A 406 2.97 7.98 -11.24
N LEU A 407 3.99 8.35 -10.47
CA LEU A 407 4.27 9.72 -10.06
C LEU A 407 5.78 9.95 -10.05
N THR A 408 6.21 11.09 -10.57
CA THR A 408 7.54 11.64 -10.34
C THR A 408 7.38 13.06 -9.83
N LEU A 409 8.05 13.41 -8.73
CA LEU A 409 8.11 14.75 -8.19
C LEU A 409 9.47 15.34 -8.52
N HIS A 410 9.48 16.46 -9.24
CA HIS A 410 10.68 17.20 -9.57
C HIS A 410 10.84 18.35 -8.58
N TYR A 411 11.92 18.33 -7.81
CA TYR A 411 12.23 19.32 -6.80
C TYR A 411 13.25 20.32 -7.31
N ARG A 412 12.98 21.59 -7.03
CA ARG A 412 13.98 22.65 -7.09
C ARG A 412 14.26 23.07 -5.66
N ILE A 413 15.52 22.95 -5.25
CA ILE A 413 15.91 23.22 -3.87
C ILE A 413 16.88 24.40 -3.89
N ALA A 414 16.45 25.51 -3.30
CA ALA A 414 17.23 26.74 -3.24
C ALA A 414 17.55 27.08 -1.78
N ARG A 415 18.76 27.59 -1.50
CA ARG A 415 19.05 28.13 -0.18
C ARG A 415 18.14 29.33 0.09
N LYS A 416 17.57 29.38 1.30
CA LYS A 416 16.87 30.56 1.78
C LYS A 416 17.89 31.70 1.93
N PRO A 417 17.48 32.96 1.73
CA PRO A 417 18.32 34.10 2.11
C PRO A 417 18.74 33.97 3.57
N ALA A 418 19.97 34.34 3.89
CA ALA A 418 20.38 34.47 5.30
C ALA A 418 19.45 35.48 5.98
N ALA A 419 18.85 35.06 7.10
CA ALA A 419 17.94 35.88 7.90
C ALA A 419 18.66 37.04 8.58
#